data_AF-A0AAV8XF21-F1
#
_entry.id   AF-A0AAV8XF21-F1
#
_cell.length_a   1.000
_cell.length_b   1.000
_cell.length_c   1.000
_cell.angle_alpha   90.00
_cell.angle_beta   90.00
_cell.angle_gamma   90.00
#
_symmetry.space_group_name_H-M   'P 1'
#
loop_
_entity.id
_entity.type
_entity.pdbx_description
1 polymer ?
#
loop_
_entity_poly.entity_id
_entity_poly.type
_entity_poly.pdbx_seq_one_letter_code
_entity_poly.pdbx_strand_id
1 'polypeptide(L)'
;MLKKAFGVDCLSDRQIFRWHKAFAEDREDVNDENRAGQPSTSSSDDNVKRVRDLLNTDRRLSVRLIRHYENHCSRKSRESLGMRKACAKLVPKKILGHVNF
;
A
#
# COMPACT_ATOMS: atom_id res chain seq x y z
N MET A 1 17.66 -30.09 -22.68
CA MET A 1 16.94 -29.46 -23.82
C MET A 1 16.79 -27.95 -23.64
N LEU A 2 16.24 -27.44 -22.53
CA LEU A 2 16.06 -26.00 -22.31
C LEU A 2 17.37 -25.18 -22.43
N LYS A 3 18.45 -25.60 -21.76
CA LYS A 3 19.78 -24.96 -21.90
C LYS A 3 20.33 -24.98 -23.33
N LYS A 4 19.95 -25.99 -24.14
CA LYS A 4 20.35 -26.09 -25.56
C LYS A 4 19.53 -25.14 -26.45
N ALA A 5 18.27 -24.88 -26.10
CA ALA A 5 17.38 -24.00 -26.85
C ALA A 5 17.56 -22.52 -26.48
N PHE A 6 17.77 -22.21 -25.20
CA PHE A 6 17.79 -20.84 -24.67
C PHE A 6 19.18 -20.36 -24.24
N GLY A 7 20.18 -21.24 -24.19
CA GLY A 7 21.57 -20.88 -23.88
C GLY A 7 21.69 -20.08 -22.58
N VAL A 8 22.22 -18.87 -22.70
CA VAL A 8 22.45 -17.93 -21.59
C VAL A 8 21.17 -17.33 -21.01
N ASP A 9 20.10 -17.28 -21.80
CA ASP A 9 18.79 -16.77 -21.38
C ASP A 9 17.91 -17.86 -20.76
N CYS A 10 18.47 -19.06 -20.56
CA CYS A 10 17.77 -20.15 -19.91
C CYS A 10 17.49 -19.82 -18.43
N LEU A 11 16.26 -20.09 -18.00
CA LEU A 11 15.89 -20.06 -16.58
C LEU A 11 16.83 -20.95 -15.76
N SER A 12 17.06 -20.56 -14.51
CA SER A 12 17.80 -21.39 -13.55
C SER A 12 17.05 -22.71 -13.31
N ASP A 13 17.80 -23.77 -12.96
CA ASP A 13 17.20 -25.09 -12.71
C ASP A 13 16.09 -25.01 -11.64
N ARG A 14 16.27 -24.17 -10.60
CA ARG A 14 15.26 -23.92 -9.56
C ARG A 14 13.95 -23.32 -10.11
N GLN A 15 14.04 -22.38 -11.05
CA GLN A 15 12.85 -21.79 -11.68
C GLN A 15 12.15 -22.79 -12.59
N ILE A 16 12.92 -23.59 -13.33
CA ILE A 16 12.37 -24.66 -14.19
C ILE A 16 11.59 -25.67 -13.34
N PHE A 17 12.15 -26.14 -12.22
CA PHE A 17 11.45 -27.06 -11.32
C PHE A 17 10.17 -26.45 -10.73
N ARG A 18 10.19 -25.15 -10.38
CA ARG A 18 8.99 -24.45 -9.88
C ARG A 18 7.87 -24.45 -10.91
N TRP A 19 8.18 -24.08 -12.16
CA TRP A 19 7.22 -24.06 -13.25
C TRP A 19 6.74 -25.46 -13.63
N HIS A 20 7.65 -26.43 -13.71
CA HIS A 20 7.30 -27.82 -13.98
C HIS A 20 6.30 -28.35 -12.94
N LYS A 21 6.53 -28.09 -11.65
CA LYS A 21 5.59 -28.47 -10.59
C LYS A 21 4.24 -27.78 -10.76
N ALA A 22 4.23 -26.47 -11.03
CA ALA A 22 2.99 -25.71 -11.20
C ALA A 22 2.16 -26.24 -12.39
N PHE A 23 2.81 -26.52 -13.53
CA PHE A 23 2.15 -27.13 -14.69
C PHE A 23 1.65 -28.55 -14.41
N ALA A 24 2.37 -29.32 -13.60
CA ALA A 24 1.91 -30.65 -13.17
C ALA A 24 0.73 -30.60 -12.19
N GLU A 25 0.49 -29.46 -11.54
CA GLU A 25 -0.66 -29.16 -10.68
C GLU A 25 -1.78 -28.43 -11.45
N ASP A 26 -1.86 -28.65 -12.77
CA ASP A 26 -2.87 -28.12 -13.69
C ASP A 26 -2.93 -26.58 -13.79
N ARG A 27 -1.85 -25.87 -13.44
CA ARG A 27 -1.76 -24.43 -13.73
C ARG A 27 -1.53 -24.21 -15.22
N GLU A 28 -2.48 -23.60 -15.91
CA GLU A 28 -2.33 -23.25 -17.34
C GLU A 28 -1.82 -21.81 -17.58
N ASP A 29 -1.97 -20.92 -16.59
CA ASP A 29 -1.61 -19.50 -16.73
C ASP A 29 -0.12 -19.24 -16.42
N VAL A 30 0.55 -18.56 -17.34
CA VAL A 30 1.96 -18.14 -17.24
C VAL A 30 2.13 -16.77 -16.60
N ASN A 31 1.06 -16.00 -16.44
CA ASN A 31 1.12 -14.69 -15.80
C ASN A 31 1.45 -14.82 -14.32
N ASP A 32 2.04 -13.76 -13.78
CA ASP A 32 2.25 -13.65 -12.34
C ASP A 32 0.90 -13.68 -11.62
N GLU A 33 0.80 -14.54 -10.60
CA GLU A 33 -0.34 -14.51 -9.69
C GLU A 33 -0.45 -13.14 -9.04
N ASN A 34 -1.67 -12.78 -8.64
CA ASN A 34 -1.92 -11.58 -7.86
C ASN A 34 -0.99 -11.56 -6.65
N ARG A 35 0.04 -10.71 -6.74
CA ARG A 35 0.97 -10.52 -5.64
C ARG A 35 0.15 -9.97 -4.49
N ALA A 36 0.25 -10.60 -3.32
CA ALA A 36 -0.27 -10.02 -2.11
C ALA A 36 0.35 -8.63 -1.97
N GLY A 37 -0.44 -7.61 -2.26
CA GLY A 37 -0.03 -6.24 -2.07
C GLY A 37 0.29 -6.02 -0.60
N GLN A 38 1.03 -4.96 -0.29
CA GLN A 38 1.26 -4.58 1.09
C GLN A 38 -0.09 -4.44 1.82
N PRO A 39 -0.32 -5.20 2.90
CA PRO A 39 -1.56 -5.09 3.65
C PRO A 39 -1.62 -3.69 4.23
N SER A 40 -2.52 -2.86 3.69
CA SER A 40 -2.78 -1.51 4.20
C SER A 40 -3.64 -1.63 5.46
N THR A 41 -3.12 -2.30 6.50
CA THR A 41 -3.74 -2.37 7.83
C THR A 41 -3.93 -0.97 8.44
N SER A 42 -3.17 0.01 7.96
CA SER A 42 -3.30 1.44 8.28
C SER A 42 -4.51 2.13 7.63
N SER A 43 -5.21 1.50 6.68
CA SER A 43 -6.30 2.10 5.90
C SER A 43 -7.67 1.45 6.09
N SER A 44 -7.84 0.56 7.08
CA SER A 44 -9.17 0.12 7.49
C SER A 44 -10.04 1.32 7.88
N ASP A 45 -11.31 1.32 7.49
CA ASP A 45 -12.25 2.42 7.74
C ASP A 45 -12.39 2.74 9.24
N ASP A 46 -12.30 1.72 10.10
CA ASP A 46 -12.30 1.89 11.56
C ASP A 46 -11.10 2.69 12.05
N ASN A 47 -9.92 2.41 11.49
CA ASN A 47 -8.69 3.10 11.81
C ASN A 47 -8.72 4.55 11.30
N VAL A 48 -9.31 4.80 10.12
CA VAL A 48 -9.50 6.14 9.56
C VAL A 48 -10.46 6.96 10.45
N LYS A 49 -11.56 6.36 10.90
CA LYS A 49 -12.54 7.01 11.79
C LYS A 49 -11.89 7.38 13.13
N ARG A 50 -11.17 6.44 13.75
CA ARG A 50 -10.50 6.66 15.04
C ARG A 50 -9.48 7.80 14.99
N VAL A 51 -8.71 7.89 13.90
CA VAL A 51 -7.79 9.01 13.66
C VAL A 51 -8.53 10.31 13.48
N ARG A 52 -9.60 10.32 12.68
CA ARG A 52 -10.40 11.53 12.45
C ARG A 52 -10.99 12.08 13.74
N ASP A 53 -11.51 11.22 14.60
CA ASP A 53 -12.07 11.60 15.89
C ASP A 53 -10.98 12.17 16.81
N LEU A 54 -9.82 11.50 16.91
CA LEU A 54 -8.68 11.99 17.70
C LEU A 54 -8.16 13.35 17.21
N LEU A 55 -8.12 13.56 15.88
CA LEU A 55 -7.71 14.83 15.29
C LEU A 55 -8.69 15.97 15.59
N ASN A 56 -9.98 15.66 15.71
CA ASN A 56 -11.00 16.64 16.07
C ASN A 56 -10.97 17.00 17.56
N THR A 57 -10.60 16.06 18.44
CA THR A 57 -10.54 16.29 19.89
C THR A 57 -9.24 16.95 20.34
N ASP A 58 -8.08 16.54 19.83
CA ASP A 58 -6.79 17.10 20.22
C ASP A 58 -5.83 17.24 19.03
N ARG A 59 -5.70 18.47 18.56
CA ARG A 59 -4.83 18.83 17.42
C ARG A 59 -3.34 18.52 17.69
N ARG A 60 -2.90 18.44 18.95
CA ARG A 60 -1.50 18.18 19.34
C ARG A 60 -1.16 16.69 19.44
N LEU A 61 -2.14 15.81 19.63
CA LEU A 61 -1.95 14.34 19.55
C LEU A 61 -1.64 13.83 18.14
N SER A 62 -1.85 14.69 17.14
CA SER A 62 -1.59 14.43 15.74
C SER A 62 -0.20 13.86 15.45
N VAL A 63 0.88 14.37 16.05
CA VAL A 63 2.25 14.01 15.63
C VAL A 63 2.61 12.54 15.94
N ARG A 64 2.21 12.03 17.12
CA ARG A 64 2.48 10.63 17.51
C ARG A 64 1.61 9.65 16.72
N LEU A 65 0.35 10.03 16.51
CA LEU A 65 -0.59 9.23 15.73
C LEU A 65 -0.17 9.21 14.26
N ILE A 66 0.17 10.36 13.68
CA ILE A 66 0.74 10.44 12.33
C ILE A 66 1.92 9.50 12.23
N ARG A 67 2.96 9.59 13.06
CA ARG A 67 4.13 8.69 12.95
C ARG A 67 3.78 7.20 12.94
N HIS A 68 2.77 6.80 13.72
CA HIS A 68 2.30 5.41 13.73
C HIS A 68 1.63 5.01 12.40
N TYR A 69 0.91 5.93 11.76
CA TYR A 69 0.28 5.75 10.44
C TYR A 69 1.21 6.11 9.25
N GLU A 70 2.25 6.92 9.47
CA GLU A 70 3.14 7.52 8.45
C GLU A 70 4.18 6.54 7.96
N ASN A 71 4.47 5.49 8.74
CA ASN A 71 5.28 4.37 8.26
C ASN A 71 4.72 3.82 6.94
N HIS A 72 3.42 4.01 6.65
CA HIS A 72 2.80 3.79 5.34
C HIS A 72 1.94 5.00 4.88
N CYS A 73 2.48 6.23 4.87
CA CYS A 73 1.75 7.38 4.34
C CYS A 73 1.66 7.38 2.80
N SER A 74 0.92 6.43 2.24
CA SER A 74 0.54 6.41 0.83
C SER A 74 -0.40 7.58 0.49
N ARG A 75 -0.59 7.88 -0.80
CA ARG A 75 -1.60 8.88 -1.24
C ARG A 75 -3.00 8.55 -0.70
N LYS A 76 -3.32 7.26 -0.60
CA LYS A 76 -4.62 6.73 -0.14
C LYS A 76 -4.93 7.11 1.31
N SER A 77 -3.95 7.07 2.22
CA SER A 77 -4.18 7.45 3.62
C SER A 77 -4.45 8.96 3.78
N ARG A 78 -3.82 9.80 2.95
CA ARG A 78 -4.11 11.25 2.93
C ARG A 78 -5.50 11.54 2.37
N GLU A 79 -5.93 10.80 1.36
CA GLU A 79 -7.27 10.92 0.78
C GLU A 79 -8.36 10.46 1.76
N SER A 80 -8.20 9.30 2.40
CA SER A 80 -9.17 8.77 3.37
C SER A 80 -9.32 9.67 4.61
N LEU A 81 -8.24 10.33 5.03
CA LEU A 81 -8.28 11.31 6.12
C LEU A 81 -8.72 12.71 5.66
N GLY A 82 -8.92 12.96 4.37
CA GLY A 82 -9.32 14.27 3.85
C GLY A 82 -8.23 15.35 4.00
N MET A 83 -6.95 14.96 3.95
CA MET A 83 -5.81 15.83 4.28
C MET A 83 -4.98 16.22 3.07
N ARG A 84 -4.56 17.49 3.01
CA ARG A 84 -3.73 17.99 1.90
C ARG A 84 -2.26 17.66 2.11
N LYS A 85 -1.78 17.77 3.35
CA LYS A 85 -0.40 17.49 3.76
C LYS A 85 -0.41 16.79 5.12
N ALA A 86 0.44 15.77 5.26
CA ALA A 86 0.81 15.16 6.53
C ALA A 86 2.17 15.75 6.93
N CYS A 87 2.19 16.53 8.00
CA CYS A 87 3.38 17.12 8.59
C CYS A 87 3.08 17.46 10.06
N ALA A 88 4.08 17.94 10.80
CA ALA A 88 3.94 18.30 12.22
C ALA A 88 2.77 19.27 12.50
N LYS A 89 2.31 20.02 11.50
CA LYS A 89 1.08 20.80 11.51
C LYS A 89 0.12 20.29 10.43
N LEU A 90 -0.89 19.52 10.82
CA LEU A 90 -1.90 19.00 9.90
C LEU A 90 -2.75 20.09 9.25
N VAL A 91 -3.01 19.94 7.94
CA VAL A 91 -3.82 20.86 7.12
C VAL A 91 -5.01 20.10 6.50
N PRO A 92 -6.23 20.25 7.06
CA PRO A 92 -7.47 19.71 6.49
C PRO A 92 -7.75 20.27 5.09
N LYS A 93 -8.37 19.48 4.19
CA LYS A 93 -8.64 19.95 2.81
C LYS A 93 -9.70 21.06 2.76
N LYS A 94 -10.74 21.04 3.61
CA LYS A 94 -11.77 22.11 3.74
C LYS A 94 -12.50 22.07 5.10
N ILE A 95 -12.17 23.03 5.97
CA ILE A 95 -13.12 23.71 6.89
C ILE A 95 -13.04 25.24 6.64
N LEU A 96 -12.61 25.64 5.44
CA LEU A 96 -12.70 27.01 4.95
C LEU A 96 -13.64 27.00 3.75
N GLY A 97 -14.94 26.91 4.05
CA GLY A 97 -15.93 27.59 3.23
C GLY A 97 -15.85 29.07 3.59
N HIS A 98 -15.64 29.93 2.59
CA HIS A 98 -15.61 31.40 2.68
C HIS A 98 -14.54 32.02 3.58
N VAL A 99 -13.30 32.12 3.12
CA VAL A 99 -12.54 33.40 3.18
C VAL A 99 -11.65 33.48 1.95
N ASN A 100 -11.86 34.51 1.15
CA ASN A 100 -11.05 34.83 -0.03
C ASN A 100 -9.64 35.28 0.39
N PHE A 101 -8.63 34.82 -0.34
CA PHE A 101 -7.42 35.59 -0.63
C PHE A 101 -7.27 35.64 -2.15
#